data_AF-A0A1Y4USV4-F1
#
_entry.id   AF-A0A1Y4USV4-F1
#
_cell.length_a   1.000
_cell.length_b   1.000
_cell.length_c   1.000
_cell.angle_alpha   90.00
_cell.angle_beta   90.00
_cell.angle_gamma   90.00
#
_symmetry.space_group_name_H-M   'P 1'
#
loop_
_entity.id
_entity.type
_entity.pdbx_description
1 polymer ?
#
loop_
_entity_poly.entity_id
_entity_poly.type
_entity_poly.pdbx_seq_one_letter_code
_entity_poly.pdbx_strand_id
1 'polypeptide(L)'
;MYIHSFRLIAPRKLLEAQLFNQQYQNYEDIPNVQDRLRWCRHHMGLMQKEVAELIGITRGHYIDFEVGCVDHYPKEIVDKLAELYQVPVDDLLDDYNRFLYKGQGKMIREYRESLGLKKKQFARLIKLDPGTLRCWENDEKQMFKVSWEKYFKDIIKV
;
A
#
# COMPACT_ATOMS: atom_id res chain seq x y z
N MET A 1 -10.12 33.77 -16.17
CA MET A 1 -11.27 33.12 -15.50
C MET A 1 -11.14 31.61 -15.71
N TYR A 2 -10.69 30.88 -14.69
CA TYR A 2 -10.67 29.41 -14.76
C TYR A 2 -11.99 28.90 -14.19
N ILE A 3 -12.84 28.35 -15.05
CA ILE A 3 -14.09 27.70 -14.65
C ILE A 3 -13.73 26.25 -14.33
N HIS A 4 -13.65 25.92 -13.04
CA HIS A 4 -13.58 24.53 -12.61
C HIS A 4 -14.98 23.91 -12.74
N SER A 5 -15.16 23.07 -13.76
CA SER A 5 -16.38 22.28 -13.92
C SER A 5 -16.35 21.11 -12.94
N PHE A 6 -17.28 21.10 -11.97
CA PHE A 6 -17.46 19.98 -11.05
C PHE A 6 -18.74 19.21 -11.43
N ARG A 7 -18.67 17.88 -11.48
CA ARG A 7 -19.86 17.03 -11.59
C ARG A 7 -20.53 16.93 -10.22
N LEU A 8 -21.77 17.39 -10.11
CA LEU A 8 -22.59 17.23 -8.90
C LEU A 8 -23.08 15.78 -8.82
N ILE A 9 -22.32 14.94 -8.12
CA ILE A 9 -22.75 13.62 -7.64
C ILE A 9 -23.49 13.86 -6.31
N ALA A 10 -24.66 13.25 -6.14
CA ALA A 10 -25.69 13.61 -5.16
C ALA A 10 -25.23 13.79 -3.68
N PRO A 11 -25.94 14.60 -2.87
CA PRO A 11 -25.37 15.25 -1.69
C PRO A 11 -25.69 14.52 -0.40
N ARG A 12 -24.77 13.73 0.18
CA ARG A 12 -24.93 13.26 1.58
C ARG A 12 -23.67 13.31 2.46
N LYS A 13 -22.48 13.61 1.91
CA LYS A 13 -21.22 13.84 2.68
C LYS A 13 -20.33 14.94 2.06
N LEU A 14 -20.94 16.02 1.57
CA LEU A 14 -20.21 17.12 0.94
C LEU A 14 -19.14 17.73 1.86
N LEU A 15 -19.38 17.80 3.17
CA LEU A 15 -18.47 18.48 4.09
C LEU A 15 -17.11 17.79 4.22
N GLU A 16 -17.06 16.47 4.43
CA GLU A 16 -15.78 15.74 4.54
C GLU A 16 -15.00 15.76 3.21
N ALA A 17 -15.70 15.52 2.10
CA ALA A 17 -15.09 15.56 0.77
C ALA A 17 -14.59 16.97 0.41
N GLN A 18 -15.35 18.02 0.75
CA GLN A 18 -14.97 19.41 0.50
C GLN A 18 -13.81 19.86 1.39
N LEU A 19 -13.83 19.51 2.68
CA LEU A 19 -12.72 19.82 3.60
C LEU A 19 -11.44 19.10 3.16
N PHE A 20 -11.55 17.84 2.75
CA PHE A 20 -10.42 17.05 2.27
C PHE A 20 -9.87 17.58 0.93
N ASN A 21 -10.75 17.92 -0.02
CA ASN A 21 -10.37 18.53 -1.30
C ASN A 21 -9.80 19.96 -1.13
N GLN A 22 -10.16 20.66 -0.06
CA GLN A 22 -9.54 21.94 0.32
C GLN A 22 -8.15 21.74 0.93
N GLN A 23 -7.91 20.63 1.63
CA GLN A 23 -6.64 20.33 2.28
C GLN A 23 -5.58 19.83 1.28
N TYR A 24 -5.98 19.07 0.25
CA TYR A 24 -5.08 18.55 -0.79
C TYR A 24 -5.62 18.84 -2.19
N GLN A 25 -5.10 19.91 -2.82
CA GLN A 25 -5.45 20.27 -4.20
C GLN A 25 -4.82 19.34 -5.24
N ASN A 26 -3.64 18.78 -4.96
CA ASN A 26 -2.95 17.86 -5.86
C ASN A 26 -2.70 16.51 -5.19
N TYR A 27 -2.75 15.46 -5.99
CA TYR A 27 -2.48 14.08 -5.56
C TYR A 27 -1.05 13.91 -5.02
N GLU A 28 -0.07 14.60 -5.63
CA GLU A 28 1.35 14.49 -5.29
C GLU A 28 1.69 15.07 -3.91
N ASP A 29 0.87 15.99 -3.40
CA ASP A 29 1.06 16.64 -2.10
C ASP A 29 0.67 15.73 -0.93
N ILE A 30 0.07 14.56 -1.21
CA ILE A 30 -0.43 13.64 -0.19
C ILE A 30 0.71 12.70 0.24
N PRO A 31 1.22 12.83 1.48
CA PRO A 31 2.36 12.03 1.94
C PRO A 31 1.96 10.59 2.28
N ASN A 32 0.67 10.34 2.55
CA ASN A 32 0.21 9.10 3.15
C ASN A 32 -0.71 8.31 2.21
N VAL A 33 -0.52 7.00 2.15
CA VAL A 33 -1.26 6.11 1.22
C VAL A 33 -2.75 6.08 1.54
N GLN A 34 -3.12 6.10 2.81
CA GLN A 34 -4.51 6.11 3.26
C GLN A 34 -5.24 7.37 2.77
N ASP A 35 -4.58 8.51 2.82
CA ASP A 35 -5.13 9.77 2.34
C ASP A 35 -5.20 9.80 0.80
N ARG A 36 -4.27 9.15 0.10
CA ARG A 36 -4.36 8.97 -1.37
C ARG A 36 -5.58 8.16 -1.76
N LEU A 37 -5.87 7.06 -1.05
CA LEU A 37 -7.09 6.26 -1.27
C LEU A 37 -8.35 7.09 -1.06
N ARG A 38 -8.40 7.89 0.02
CA ARG A 38 -9.52 8.80 0.29
C ARG A 38 -9.65 9.83 -0.84
N TRP A 39 -8.55 10.41 -1.30
CA TRP A 39 -8.53 11.38 -2.38
C TRP A 39 -9.09 10.78 -3.68
N CYS A 40 -8.59 9.61 -4.10
CA CYS A 40 -9.07 8.91 -5.29
C CYS A 40 -10.57 8.61 -5.21
N ARG A 41 -11.04 8.12 -4.06
CA ARG A 41 -12.46 7.87 -3.82
C ARG A 41 -13.29 9.15 -3.92
N HIS A 42 -12.85 10.25 -3.29
CA HIS A 42 -13.54 11.53 -3.32
C HIS A 42 -13.53 12.16 -4.73
N HIS A 43 -12.44 12.01 -5.47
CA HIS A 43 -12.30 12.49 -6.85
C HIS A 43 -13.27 11.79 -7.80
N MET A 44 -13.47 10.48 -7.64
CA MET A 44 -14.48 9.72 -8.39
C MET A 44 -15.92 9.92 -7.86
N GLY A 45 -16.08 10.59 -6.72
CA GLY A 45 -17.37 10.80 -6.06
C GLY A 45 -18.02 9.50 -5.55
N LEU A 46 -17.22 8.48 -5.24
CA LEU A 46 -17.69 7.17 -4.78
C LEU A 46 -17.83 7.13 -3.26
N MET A 47 -18.77 6.33 -2.78
CA MET A 47 -18.87 5.94 -1.38
C MET A 47 -17.98 4.74 -1.07
N GLN A 48 -17.54 4.63 0.19
CA GLN A 48 -16.79 3.45 0.68
C GLN A 48 -17.53 2.13 0.39
N LYS A 49 -18.87 2.16 0.45
CA LYS A 49 -19.71 1.00 0.12
C LYS A 49 -19.62 0.64 -1.37
N GLU A 50 -19.68 1.64 -2.25
CA GLU A 50 -19.63 1.43 -3.70
C GLU A 50 -18.26 0.90 -4.13
N VAL A 51 -17.18 1.48 -3.61
CA VAL A 51 -15.82 0.97 -3.85
C VAL A 51 -15.69 -0.48 -3.38
N ALA A 52 -16.18 -0.79 -2.18
CA ALA A 52 -16.14 -2.14 -1.64
C ALA A 52 -16.94 -3.14 -2.51
N GLU A 53 -18.10 -2.74 -3.02
CA GLU A 53 -18.90 -3.56 -3.95
C GLU A 53 -18.18 -3.79 -5.29
N LEU A 54 -17.51 -2.76 -5.83
CA LEU A 54 -16.79 -2.84 -7.11
C LEU A 54 -15.58 -3.78 -7.03
N ILE A 55 -14.82 -3.74 -5.93
CA ILE A 55 -13.64 -4.60 -5.75
C ILE A 55 -13.98 -5.98 -5.16
N GLY A 56 -15.20 -6.15 -4.64
CA GLY A 56 -15.71 -7.40 -4.08
C GLY A 56 -15.28 -7.67 -2.64
N ILE A 57 -15.16 -6.63 -1.80
CA ILE A 57 -14.87 -6.76 -0.37
C ILE A 57 -16.00 -6.19 0.49
N THR A 58 -15.93 -6.42 1.80
CA THR A 58 -16.86 -5.80 2.73
C THR A 58 -16.52 -4.32 2.93
N ARG A 59 -17.54 -3.49 3.13
CA ARG A 59 -17.35 -2.05 3.45
C ARG A 59 -16.39 -1.84 4.62
N GLY A 60 -16.48 -2.67 5.66
CA GLY A 60 -15.59 -2.59 6.83
C GLY A 60 -14.13 -2.77 6.45
N HIS A 61 -13.83 -3.77 5.63
CA HIS A 61 -12.46 -4.02 5.17
C HIS A 61 -11.90 -2.83 4.37
N TYR A 62 -12.72 -2.19 3.54
CA TYR A 62 -12.32 -0.97 2.84
C TYR A 62 -12.09 0.23 3.78
N ILE A 63 -12.90 0.36 4.84
CA ILE A 63 -12.68 1.39 5.88
C ILE A 63 -11.35 1.16 6.58
N ASP A 64 -11.03 -0.09 6.92
CA ASP A 64 -9.79 -0.42 7.63
C ASP A 64 -8.55 -0.07 6.79
N PHE A 65 -8.64 -0.17 5.45
CA PHE A 65 -7.62 0.36 4.53
C PHE A 65 -7.49 1.88 4.62
N GLU A 66 -8.60 2.61 4.54
CA GLU A 66 -8.58 4.09 4.62
C GLU A 66 -8.16 4.62 6.00
N VAL A 67 -8.27 3.83 7.07
CA VAL A 67 -7.83 4.21 8.42
C VAL A 67 -6.39 3.75 8.68
N GLY A 68 -5.87 2.80 7.91
CA GLY A 68 -4.54 2.22 8.13
C GLY A 68 -4.52 1.19 9.27
N CYS A 69 -5.67 0.60 9.59
CA CYS A 69 -5.76 -0.49 10.56
C CYS A 69 -5.30 -1.84 9.99
N VAL A 70 -5.11 -1.93 8.67
CA VAL A 70 -4.59 -3.12 8.00
C VAL A 70 -3.16 -2.90 7.57
N ASP A 71 -2.27 -3.78 8.04
CA ASP A 71 -0.86 -3.76 7.66
C ASP A 71 -0.60 -4.37 6.28
N HIS A 72 -1.44 -5.32 5.84
CA HIS A 72 -1.24 -6.09 4.61
C HIS A 72 -2.38 -5.94 3.61
N TYR A 73 -2.04 -5.56 2.39
CA TYR A 73 -2.97 -5.45 1.28
C TYR A 73 -2.80 -6.64 0.32
N PRO A 74 -3.82 -7.49 0.15
CA PRO A 74 -3.79 -8.57 -0.83
C PRO A 74 -3.60 -8.01 -2.25
N LYS A 75 -2.70 -8.60 -3.03
CA LYS A 75 -2.34 -8.12 -4.37
C LYS A 75 -3.56 -7.94 -5.28
N GLU A 76 -4.47 -8.92 -5.26
CA GLU A 76 -5.72 -8.89 -6.04
C GLU A 76 -6.60 -7.68 -5.73
N ILE A 77 -6.65 -7.25 -4.47
CA ILE A 77 -7.45 -6.08 -4.07
C ILE A 77 -6.79 -4.80 -4.56
N VAL A 78 -5.45 -4.72 -4.43
CA VAL A 78 -4.70 -3.54 -4.87
C VAL A 78 -4.76 -3.38 -6.37
N ASP A 79 -4.64 -4.47 -7.13
CA ASP A 79 -4.75 -4.45 -8.59
C ASP A 79 -6.12 -3.93 -9.03
N LYS A 80 -7.21 -4.40 -8.38
CA LYS A 80 -8.57 -3.88 -8.63
C LYS A 80 -8.73 -2.41 -8.25
N LEU A 81 -8.13 -1.97 -7.15
CA LEU A 81 -8.16 -0.57 -6.73
C LEU A 81 -7.39 0.32 -7.71
N ALA A 82 -6.22 -0.12 -8.16
CA ALA A 82 -5.42 0.57 -9.15
C ALA A 82 -6.16 0.69 -10.49
N GLU A 83 -6.82 -0.38 -10.93
CA GLU A 83 -7.68 -0.37 -12.12
C GLU A 83 -8.87 0.57 -11.96
N LEU A 84 -9.55 0.52 -10.81
CA LEU A 84 -10.70 1.38 -10.50
C LEU A 84 -10.32 2.87 -10.52
N TYR A 85 -9.20 3.21 -9.86
CA TYR A 85 -8.75 4.59 -9.70
C TYR A 85 -7.89 5.08 -10.88
N GLN A 86 -7.49 4.19 -11.80
CA GLN A 86 -6.58 4.48 -12.91
C GLN A 86 -5.25 5.11 -12.46
N VAL A 87 -4.73 4.66 -11.32
CA VAL A 87 -3.44 5.09 -10.74
C VAL A 87 -2.50 3.89 -10.63
N PRO A 88 -1.17 4.10 -10.65
CA PRO A 88 -0.24 2.99 -10.48
C PRO A 88 -0.42 2.35 -9.10
N VAL A 89 -0.37 1.01 -9.06
CA VAL A 89 -0.44 0.19 -7.82
C VAL A 89 0.54 0.68 -6.77
N ASP A 90 1.74 1.02 -7.22
CA ASP A 90 2.79 1.61 -6.41
C ASP A 90 2.27 2.79 -5.55
N ASP A 91 1.54 3.74 -6.12
CA ASP A 91 1.10 4.92 -5.35
C ASP A 91 0.02 4.63 -4.31
N LEU A 92 -0.65 3.48 -4.43
CA LEU A 92 -1.62 2.96 -3.48
C LEU A 92 -1.00 2.03 -2.42
N LEU A 93 0.32 1.83 -2.44
CA LEU A 93 1.03 0.97 -1.50
C LEU A 93 2.13 1.71 -0.76
N ASP A 94 2.25 1.43 0.54
CA ASP A 94 3.39 1.85 1.35
C ASP A 94 4.61 0.96 1.05
N ASP A 95 5.79 1.38 1.47
CA ASP A 95 7.06 0.67 1.20
C ASP A 95 7.00 -0.81 1.61
N TYR A 96 6.33 -1.11 2.72
CA TYR A 96 6.13 -2.46 3.21
C TYR A 96 5.21 -3.29 2.29
N ASN A 97 4.07 -2.75 1.88
CA ASN A 97 3.17 -3.47 0.98
C ASN A 97 3.75 -3.58 -0.43
N ARG A 98 4.54 -2.60 -0.90
CA ARG A 98 5.32 -2.71 -2.14
C ARG A 98 6.33 -3.85 -2.07
N PHE A 99 6.99 -4.02 -0.91
CA PHE A 99 7.93 -5.13 -0.68
C PHE A 99 7.23 -6.49 -0.80
N LEU A 100 6.06 -6.63 -0.21
CA LEU A 100 5.24 -7.85 -0.34
C LEU A 100 4.70 -8.03 -1.77
N TYR A 101 4.32 -6.93 -2.44
CA TYR A 101 3.78 -6.95 -3.80
C TYR A 101 4.83 -7.42 -4.82
N LYS A 102 6.04 -6.87 -4.79
CA LYS A 102 7.17 -7.30 -5.64
C LYS A 102 7.67 -8.71 -5.31
N GLY A 103 7.39 -9.18 -4.10
CA GLY A 103 7.75 -10.50 -3.60
C GLY A 103 8.91 -10.40 -2.61
N GLN A 104 8.61 -10.61 -1.34
CA GLN A 104 9.58 -10.53 -0.25
C GLN A 104 10.78 -11.45 -0.48
N GLY A 105 10.56 -12.69 -0.96
CA GLY A 105 11.63 -13.65 -1.14
C GLY A 105 12.60 -13.23 -2.23
N LYS A 106 12.06 -12.72 -3.34
CA LYS A 106 12.82 -12.16 -4.45
C LYS A 106 13.65 -10.94 -4.02
N MET A 107 13.03 -9.98 -3.35
CA MET A 107 13.70 -8.75 -2.88
C MET A 107 14.85 -9.06 -1.90
N ILE A 108 14.63 -9.95 -0.93
CA ILE A 108 15.67 -10.37 0.02
C ILE A 108 16.81 -11.09 -0.72
N ARG A 109 16.47 -11.94 -1.69
CA ARG A 109 17.46 -12.69 -2.47
C ARG A 109 18.33 -11.76 -3.32
N GLU A 110 17.72 -10.82 -4.03
CA GLU A 110 18.44 -9.82 -4.85
C GLU A 110 19.35 -8.97 -3.99
N TYR A 111 18.88 -8.53 -2.82
CA TYR A 111 19.72 -7.79 -1.87
C TYR A 111 20.87 -8.63 -1.31
N ARG A 112 20.62 -9.90 -0.98
CA ARG A 112 21.68 -10.81 -0.52
C ARG A 112 22.72 -11.06 -1.63
N GLU A 113 22.27 -11.22 -2.86
CA GLU A 113 23.13 -11.45 -4.03
C GLU A 113 23.94 -10.20 -4.41
N SER A 114 23.39 -9.00 -4.25
CA SER A 114 24.14 -7.74 -4.46
C SER A 114 25.30 -7.58 -3.46
N LEU A 115 25.17 -8.12 -2.25
CA LEU A 115 26.24 -8.20 -1.26
C LEU A 115 27.21 -9.37 -1.49
N GLY A 116 26.93 -10.28 -2.43
CA GLY A 116 27.72 -11.49 -2.66
C GLY A 116 27.75 -12.47 -1.48
N LEU A 117 26.79 -12.37 -0.55
CA LEU A 117 26.80 -13.14 0.70
C LEU A 117 26.02 -14.47 0.56
N LYS A 118 26.53 -15.51 1.22
CA LYS A 118 25.78 -16.76 1.42
C LYS A 118 24.69 -16.55 2.48
N LYS A 119 23.59 -17.32 2.41
CA LYS A 119 22.45 -17.21 3.35
C LYS A 119 22.86 -17.14 4.83
N LYS A 120 23.77 -18.02 5.26
CA LYS A 120 24.28 -18.04 6.66
C LYS A 120 25.07 -16.78 7.04
N GLN A 121 25.84 -16.22 6.11
CA GLN A 121 26.61 -15.00 6.35
C GLN A 121 25.68 -13.79 6.43
N PHE A 122 24.71 -13.71 5.52
CA PHE A 122 23.69 -12.67 5.54
C PHE A 122 22.87 -12.71 6.83
N ALA A 123 22.38 -13.87 7.25
CA ALA A 123 21.67 -14.05 8.51
C ALA A 123 22.48 -13.57 9.73
N ARG A 124 23.78 -13.85 9.78
CA ARG A 124 24.68 -13.35 10.83
C ARG A 124 24.83 -11.83 10.81
N LEU A 125 24.90 -11.23 9.61
CA LEU A 125 25.01 -9.77 9.44
C LEU A 125 23.79 -9.05 10.03
N ILE A 126 22.58 -9.52 9.70
CA ILE A 126 21.33 -8.93 10.20
C ILE A 126 20.89 -9.48 11.57
N LYS A 127 21.73 -10.33 12.20
CA LYS A 127 21.46 -11.02 13.48
C LYS A 127 20.11 -11.76 13.49
N LEU A 128 19.75 -12.37 12.36
CA LEU A 128 18.54 -13.17 12.17
C LEU A 128 18.89 -14.66 12.20
N ASP A 129 17.94 -15.49 12.63
CA ASP A 129 18.07 -16.94 12.50
C ASP A 129 18.10 -17.36 11.01
N PRO A 130 19.09 -18.17 10.56
CA PRO A 130 19.19 -18.61 9.17
C PRO A 130 17.97 -19.41 8.66
N GLY A 131 17.25 -20.10 9.54
CA GLY A 131 16.01 -20.81 9.19
C GLY A 131 14.88 -19.83 8.88
N THR A 132 14.73 -18.79 9.71
CA THR A 132 13.76 -17.72 9.48
C THR A 132 14.03 -16.99 8.16
N LEU A 133 15.29 -16.63 7.89
CA LEU A 133 15.69 -16.04 6.61
C LEU A 133 15.31 -16.95 5.43
N ARG A 134 15.55 -18.26 5.54
CA ARG A 134 15.21 -19.22 4.49
C ARG A 134 13.71 -19.24 4.22
N CYS A 135 12.87 -19.30 5.26
CA CYS A 135 11.42 -19.32 5.09
C CYS A 135 10.90 -18.02 4.45
N TRP A 136 11.52 -16.87 4.72
CA TRP A 136 11.18 -15.61 4.07
C TRP A 136 11.67 -15.54 2.62
N GLU A 137 12.90 -15.99 2.33
CA GLU A 137 13.42 -16.07 0.96
C GLU A 137 12.64 -17.01 0.05
N ASN A 138 12.07 -18.08 0.63
CA ASN A 138 11.27 -19.07 -0.08
C ASN A 138 9.78 -18.72 -0.14
N ASP A 139 9.36 -17.57 0.40
CA ASP A 139 7.95 -17.19 0.54
C ASP A 139 7.09 -18.21 1.33
N GLU A 140 7.72 -19.07 2.14
CA GLU A 140 7.04 -20.05 3.01
C GLU A 140 6.31 -19.37 4.18
N LYS A 141 6.80 -18.20 4.60
CA LYS A 141 6.20 -17.41 5.68
C LYS A 141 6.10 -15.95 5.25
N GLN A 142 4.91 -15.37 5.37
CA GLN A 142 4.73 -13.93 5.22
C GLN A 142 5.45 -13.19 6.35
N MET A 143 6.30 -12.23 5.99
CA MET A 143 6.93 -11.34 6.94
C MET A 143 5.89 -10.40 7.55
N PHE A 144 5.99 -10.14 8.85
CA PHE A 144 5.16 -9.13 9.51
C PHE A 144 5.81 -7.75 9.36
N LYS A 145 4.99 -6.70 9.34
CA LYS A 145 5.45 -5.30 9.23
C LYS A 145 6.53 -4.96 10.25
N VAL A 146 6.31 -5.31 11.53
CA VAL A 146 7.28 -5.09 12.61
C VAL A 146 8.63 -5.78 12.35
N SER A 147 8.62 -6.97 11.72
CA SER A 147 9.86 -7.67 11.38
C SER A 147 10.57 -7.00 10.20
N TRP A 148 9.81 -6.56 9.19
CA TRP A 148 10.35 -5.83 8.05
C TRP A 148 10.94 -4.48 8.48
N GLU A 149 10.25 -3.74 9.34
CA GLU A 149 10.74 -2.46 9.86
C GLU A 149 12.04 -2.61 10.64
N LYS A 150 12.18 -3.70 11.40
CA LYS A 150 13.37 -3.96 12.19
C LYS A 150 14.60 -4.35 11.36
N TYR A 151 14.43 -5.13 10.31
CA TYR A 151 15.55 -5.75 9.59
C TYR A 151 15.78 -5.20 8.19
N PHE A 152 14.75 -4.68 7.51
CA PHE A 152 14.81 -4.43 6.07
C PHE A 152 14.41 -3.01 5.66
N LYS A 153 13.67 -2.25 6.47
CA LYS A 153 13.19 -0.89 6.11
C LYS A 153 14.31 0.06 5.68
N ASP A 154 15.43 0.08 6.42
CA ASP A 154 16.57 0.95 6.07
C ASP A 154 17.53 0.32 5.05
N ILE A 155 17.32 -0.96 4.73
CA ILE A 155 18.25 -1.78 3.96
C ILE A 155 17.78 -1.94 2.51
N ILE A 156 16.52 -2.33 2.35
CA ILE A 156 15.88 -2.58 1.05
C ILE A 156 15.07 -1.34 0.70
N LYS A 157 15.61 -0.52 -0.22
CA LYS A 157 14.83 0.54 -0.87
C LYS A 157 13.91 -0.11 -1.90
N VAL A 158 12.61 0.06 -1.70
CA VAL A 158 11.55 -0.56 -2.51
C VAL A 158 11.08 0.40 -3.60
#